data_AF-A0A7W7U380-F1
#
_entry.id   AF-A0A7W7U380-F1
#
_cell.length_a   1.000
_cell.length_b   1.000
_cell.length_c   1.000
_cell.angle_alpha   90.00
_cell.angle_beta   90.00
_cell.angle_gamma   90.00
#
_symmetry.space_group_name_H-M   'P 1'
#
loop_
_entity.id
_entity.type
_entity.pdbx_description
1 polymer ?
#
loop_
_entity_poly.entity_id
_entity_poly.type
_entity_poly.pdbx_seq_one_letter_code
_entity_poly.pdbx_strand_id
1 'polypeptide(L)'
;MTWRRAQMVLLSAQRTDVAKIAEVTFTSADRVRDVVHNFNADGFDPLCPKCKGGRPRTFTLPERREIKKIAKSKPVEHGLPFSTWSLVKPAVFLVAEGGRRHRPRGPAHPRSARKASPFNT
;
A
#
# COMPACT_ATOMS: atom_id res chain seq x y z
N MET A 1 -4.11 -13.54 -5.83
CA MET A 1 -5.13 -14.13 -4.95
C MET A 1 -4.61 -14.13 -3.52
N THR A 2 -5.38 -13.69 -2.52
CA THR A 2 -5.06 -14.03 -1.12
C THR A 2 -5.91 -15.20 -0.66
N TRP A 3 -5.29 -16.22 -0.08
CA TRP A 3 -5.96 -17.44 0.37
C TRP A 3 -7.16 -17.16 1.30
N ARG A 4 -7.08 -16.15 2.18
CA ARG A 4 -8.19 -15.78 3.09
C ARG A 4 -9.46 -15.33 2.35
N ARG A 5 -9.35 -14.55 1.26
CA ARG A 5 -10.54 -14.12 0.47
C ARG A 5 -11.17 -15.31 -0.25
N ALA A 6 -10.35 -16.23 -0.75
CA ALA A 6 -10.83 -17.46 -1.37
C ALA A 6 -11.58 -18.34 -0.36
N GLN A 7 -11.05 -18.46 0.86
CA GLN A 7 -11.67 -19.22 1.94
C GLN A 7 -13.05 -18.67 2.33
N MET A 8 -13.22 -17.33 2.37
CA MET A 8 -14.53 -16.71 2.63
C MET A 8 -15.57 -17.11 1.57
N VAL A 9 -15.20 -17.03 0.29
CA VAL A 9 -16.10 -17.41 -0.82
C VAL A 9 -16.44 -18.90 -0.78
N LEU A 10 -15.44 -19.76 -0.54
CA LEU A 10 -15.65 -21.20 -0.45
C LEU A 10 -16.62 -21.58 0.68
N LEU A 11 -16.43 -21.03 1.89
CA LEU A 11 -17.31 -21.31 3.02
C LEU A 11 -18.73 -20.76 2.81
N SER A 12 -18.85 -19.62 2.12
CA SER A 12 -20.16 -19.09 1.71
C SER A 12 -20.86 -20.01 0.72
N ALA A 13 -20.14 -20.58 -0.26
CA ALA A 13 -20.68 -21.57 -1.19
C ALA A 13 -21.15 -22.86 -0.49
N GLN A 14 -20.54 -23.20 0.64
CA GLN A 14 -20.95 -24.30 1.52
C GLN A 14 -22.14 -23.94 2.44
N ARG A 15 -22.76 -22.76 2.26
CA ARG A 15 -23.86 -22.24 3.09
C ARG A 15 -23.50 -22.06 4.57
N THR A 16 -22.23 -21.79 4.86
CA THR A 16 -21.80 -21.43 6.22
C THR A 16 -22.30 -20.03 6.58
N ASP A 17 -22.77 -19.84 7.81
CA ASP A 17 -23.22 -18.54 8.29
C ASP A 17 -22.08 -17.49 8.29
N VAL A 18 -22.41 -16.24 7.97
CA VAL A 18 -21.44 -15.14 7.84
C VAL A 18 -20.68 -14.87 9.15
N ALA A 19 -21.34 -14.96 10.31
CA ALA A 19 -20.68 -14.79 11.59
C ALA A 19 -19.65 -15.91 11.81
N LYS A 20 -20.00 -17.15 11.44
CA LYS A 20 -19.08 -18.27 11.55
C LYS A 20 -17.89 -18.16 10.59
N ILE A 21 -18.12 -17.69 9.37
CA ILE A 21 -17.04 -17.41 8.41
C ILE A 21 -16.09 -16.34 8.97
N ALA A 22 -16.62 -15.29 9.59
CA ALA A 22 -15.82 -14.22 10.18
C ALA A 22 -14.91 -14.73 11.30
N GLU A 23 -15.42 -15.62 12.17
CA GLU A 23 -14.62 -16.31 13.19
C GLU A 23 -13.48 -17.12 12.56
N VAL A 24 -13.79 -18.01 11.61
CA VAL A 24 -12.83 -18.93 11.00
C VAL A 24 -11.74 -18.20 10.21
N THR A 25 -12.10 -17.09 9.57
CA THR A 25 -11.18 -16.30 8.73
C THR A 25 -10.49 -15.15 9.48
N PHE A 26 -10.77 -15.01 10.79
CA PHE A 26 -10.26 -13.96 11.67
C PHE A 26 -10.46 -12.56 11.08
N THR A 27 -11.69 -12.24 10.71
CA THR A 27 -12.07 -10.95 10.13
C THR A 27 -13.44 -10.47 10.67
N SER A 28 -13.94 -9.34 10.18
CA SER A 28 -15.29 -8.86 10.50
C SER A 28 -16.35 -9.43 9.56
N ALA A 29 -17.57 -9.63 10.06
CA ALA A 29 -18.70 -10.06 9.24
C ALA A 29 -18.96 -9.13 8.03
N ASP A 30 -18.79 -7.82 8.21
CA ASP A 30 -18.90 -6.85 7.11
C ASP A 30 -17.87 -7.11 6.02
N ARG A 31 -16.65 -7.48 6.39
CA ARG A 31 -15.60 -7.82 5.44
C ARG A 31 -15.95 -9.07 4.64
N VAL A 32 -16.57 -10.06 5.27
CA VAL A 32 -17.05 -11.28 4.59
C VAL A 32 -18.14 -10.92 3.58
N ARG A 33 -19.15 -10.14 3.99
CA ARG A 33 -20.23 -9.67 3.10
C ARG A 33 -19.68 -8.91 1.90
N ASP A 34 -18.75 -7.99 2.14
CA ASP A 34 -18.07 -7.25 1.06
C ASP A 34 -17.38 -8.20 0.08
N VAL A 35 -16.63 -9.21 0.57
CA VAL A 35 -15.88 -10.11 -0.30
C VAL A 35 -16.82 -10.99 -1.12
N VAL A 36 -17.86 -11.55 -0.51
CA VAL A 36 -18.86 -12.38 -1.20
C VAL A 36 -19.63 -11.55 -2.23
N HIS A 37 -20.07 -10.33 -1.86
CA HIS A 37 -20.76 -9.44 -2.78
C HIS A 37 -19.89 -9.05 -3.97
N ASN A 38 -18.64 -8.64 -3.73
CA ASN A 38 -17.72 -8.31 -4.82
C ASN A 38 -17.44 -9.54 -5.71
N PHE A 39 -17.31 -10.73 -5.14
CA PHE A 39 -17.14 -11.96 -5.91
C PHE A 39 -18.36 -12.25 -6.80
N ASN A 40 -19.57 -12.08 -6.27
CA ASN A 40 -20.80 -12.29 -7.04
C ASN A 40 -20.97 -11.25 -8.16
N ALA A 41 -20.44 -10.04 -8.00
CA ALA A 41 -20.51 -8.97 -8.99
C ALA A 41 -19.40 -9.05 -10.07
N ASP A 42 -18.16 -9.28 -9.65
CA ASP A 42 -16.96 -9.14 -10.50
C ASP A 42 -16.19 -10.47 -10.69
N GLY A 43 -16.69 -11.59 -10.15
CA GLY A 43 -16.03 -12.90 -10.22
C GLY A 43 -14.72 -12.95 -9.44
N PHE A 44 -13.65 -13.46 -10.06
CA PHE A 44 -12.35 -13.67 -9.40
C PHE A 44 -11.51 -12.39 -9.25
N ASP A 45 -11.82 -11.32 -9.97
CA ASP A 45 -11.07 -10.06 -9.97
C ASP A 45 -10.83 -9.47 -8.56
N PRO A 46 -11.84 -9.41 -7.67
CA PRO A 46 -11.68 -8.87 -6.31
C PRO A 46 -10.91 -9.79 -5.36
N LEU A 47 -10.67 -11.06 -5.69
CA LEU A 47 -9.96 -11.99 -4.81
C LEU A 47 -8.45 -11.74 -4.81
N CYS A 48 -7.96 -11.02 -5.82
CA CYS A 48 -6.65 -10.40 -5.82
C CYS A 48 -6.74 -9.04 -5.11
N PRO A 49 -6.11 -8.87 -3.94
CA PRO A 49 -5.98 -7.53 -3.38
C PRO A 49 -5.21 -6.70 -4.39
N LYS A 50 -5.90 -5.72 -4.99
CA LYS A 50 -5.21 -4.57 -5.55
C LYS A 50 -4.53 -3.92 -4.34
N CYS A 51 -3.20 -4.07 -4.22
CA CYS A 51 -2.42 -3.23 -3.34
C CYS A 51 -2.75 -1.80 -3.77
N LYS A 52 -3.71 -1.17 -3.09
CA LYS A 52 -4.09 0.21 -3.40
C LYS A 52 -2.81 0.99 -3.24
N GLY A 53 -2.34 1.56 -4.35
CA GLY A 53 -1.09 2.29 -4.39
C GLY A 53 -1.08 3.24 -3.21
N GLY A 54 -0.07 3.11 -2.35
CA GLY A 54 0.14 4.06 -1.28
C GLY A 54 0.43 5.44 -1.87
N ARG A 55 0.92 6.34 -1.03
CA ARG A 55 1.41 7.64 -1.50
C ARG A 55 2.28 7.44 -2.75
N PRO A 56 2.00 8.14 -3.88
CA PRO A 56 2.85 8.09 -5.05
C PRO A 56 4.31 8.26 -4.64
N ARG A 57 5.18 7.43 -5.21
CA ARG A 57 6.60 7.40 -4.83
C ARG A 57 7.21 8.77 -5.10
N THR A 58 7.70 9.44 -4.06
CA THR A 58 8.24 10.81 -4.17
C THR A 58 9.60 10.84 -4.88
N PHE A 59 10.38 9.77 -4.75
CA PHE A 59 11.69 9.63 -5.38
C PHE A 59 11.63 8.58 -6.46
N THR A 60 12.20 8.91 -7.61
CA THR A 60 12.40 7.98 -8.72
C THR A 60 13.42 6.90 -8.32
N LEU A 61 13.44 5.78 -9.06
CA LEU A 61 14.44 4.72 -8.82
C LEU A 61 15.90 5.19 -8.93
N PRO A 62 16.32 6.00 -9.93
CA PRO A 62 17.69 6.51 -10.00
C PRO A 62 18.03 7.42 -8.81
N GLU A 63 17.16 8.36 -8.45
CA GLU A 63 17.36 9.24 -7.27
C GLU A 63 17.56 8.41 -5.99
N ARG A 64 16.80 7.31 -5.81
CA ARG A 64 16.98 6.42 -4.65
C ARG A 64 18.32 5.68 -4.65
N ARG A 65 18.84 5.31 -5.82
CA ARG A 65 20.15 4.64 -5.94
C ARG A 65 21.26 5.60 -5.53
N GLU A 66 21.16 6.85 -5.95
CA GLU A 66 22.10 7.91 -5.62
C GLU A 66 22.09 8.25 -4.11
N ILE A 67 20.90 8.47 -3.54
CA ILE A 67 20.73 8.66 -2.09
C ILE A 67 21.32 7.48 -1.31
N LYS A 68 21.08 6.24 -1.77
CA LYS A 68 21.61 5.02 -1.13
C LYS A 68 23.13 4.91 -1.28
N LYS A 69 23.71 5.38 -2.37
CA LYS A 69 25.16 5.43 -2.59
C LYS A 69 25.80 6.37 -1.57
N ILE A 70 25.29 7.60 -1.46
CA ILE A 70 25.79 8.64 -0.55
C ILE A 70 25.64 8.22 0.92
N ALA A 71 24.49 7.66 1.29
CA ALA A 71 24.25 7.19 2.65
C ALA A 71 25.13 6.00 3.08
N LYS A 72 25.75 5.28 2.12
CA LYS A 72 26.66 4.16 2.38
C LYS A 72 28.13 4.55 2.46
N SER A 73 28.55 5.60 1.76
CA SER A 73 29.90 6.18 1.86
C SER A 73 30.12 6.85 3.23
N LYS A 74 31.36 7.18 3.59
CA LYS A 74 31.65 7.93 4.82
C LYS A 74 31.50 9.43 4.58
N PRO A 75 30.97 10.24 5.51
CA PRO A 75 30.87 11.68 5.32
C PRO A 75 32.24 12.36 5.08
N VAL A 76 33.32 11.79 5.62
CA VAL A 76 34.72 12.22 5.37
C VAL A 76 35.09 12.14 3.88
N GLU A 77 34.58 11.14 3.15
CA GLU A 77 34.81 11.00 1.70
C GLU A 77 34.12 12.12 0.90
N HIS A 78 33.18 12.84 1.52
CA HIS A 78 32.47 14.00 0.96
C HIS A 78 32.96 15.33 1.54
N GLY A 79 34.13 15.35 2.20
CA GLY A 79 34.71 16.56 2.79
C GLY A 79 33.99 17.08 4.04
N LEU A 80 33.13 16.26 4.67
CA LEU A 80 32.41 16.65 5.88
C LEU A 80 33.17 16.23 7.15
N PRO A 81 33.17 17.03 8.22
CA PRO A 81 33.92 16.77 9.46
C PRO A 81 33.25 15.73 10.37
N PHE A 82 32.48 14.78 9.81
CA PHE A 82 31.73 13.77 10.57
C PHE A 82 32.21 12.35 10.24
N SER A 83 32.32 11.50 11.26
CA SER A 83 32.67 10.08 11.10
C SER A 83 31.51 9.21 10.60
N THR A 84 30.26 9.59 10.89
CA THR A 84 29.05 8.81 10.56
C THR A 84 27.90 9.70 10.08
N TRP A 85 27.08 9.17 9.17
CA TRP A 85 25.82 9.81 8.79
C TRP A 85 24.80 9.73 9.93
N SER A 86 24.20 10.86 10.29
CA SER A 86 22.93 10.87 11.02
C SER A 86 21.75 10.84 10.04
N LEU A 87 20.51 10.66 10.48
CA LEU A 87 19.35 10.68 9.56
C LEU A 87 19.16 12.03 8.84
N VAL A 88 19.52 13.14 9.49
CA VAL A 88 19.28 14.51 9.00
C VAL A 88 20.42 15.00 8.10
N LYS A 89 21.65 14.58 8.38
CA LYS A 89 22.86 15.06 7.68
C LYS A 89 22.88 14.76 6.16
N PRO A 90 22.56 13.53 5.69
CA PRO A 90 22.45 13.23 4.28
C PRO A 90 21.35 14.06 3.61
N ALA A 91 20.23 14.30 4.29
CA ALA A 91 19.13 15.09 3.72
C ALA A 91 19.54 16.56 3.49
N VAL A 92 20.31 17.14 4.41
CA VAL A 92 20.84 18.50 4.25
C VAL A 92 21.90 18.55 3.15
N PHE A 93 22.82 17.58 3.13
CA PHE A 93 23.87 17.46 2.11
C PHE A 93 23.28 17.29 0.70
N LEU A 94 22.35 16.35 0.52
CA LEU A 94 21.69 16.09 -0.75
C LEU A 94 20.92 17.30 -1.28
N VAL A 95 20.32 18.11 -0.39
CA VAL A 95 19.65 19.35 -0.82
C VAL A 95 20.65 20.40 -1.27
N ALA A 96 21.79 20.53 -0.59
CA ALA A 96 22.86 21.46 -0.97
C ALA A 96 23.49 21.08 -2.32
N GLU A 97 23.57 19.78 -2.62
CA GLU A 97 24.09 19.22 -3.86
C GLU A 97 23.07 19.28 -5.03
N GLY A 98 21.90 19.90 -4.82
CA GLY A 98 20.86 20.09 -5.85
C GLY A 98 19.75 19.04 -5.84
N GLY A 99 19.75 18.13 -4.87
CA GLY A 99 18.69 17.14 -4.66
C GLY A 99 17.36 17.78 -4.29
N ARG A 100 16.26 17.25 -4.85
CA ARG A 100 14.91 17.78 -4.62
C ARG A 100 14.51 17.68 -3.14
N ARG A 101 14.13 18.81 -2.55
CA ARG A 101 13.29 18.80 -1.32
C ARG A 101 11.92 18.25 -1.66
N HIS A 102 11.37 17.49 -0.72
CA HIS A 102 10.01 16.95 -0.79
C HIS A 102 8.99 18.07 -1.08
N ARG A 103 8.07 17.80 -2.02
CA ARG A 103 6.91 18.65 -2.32
C ARG A 103 5.70 18.21 -1.47
N PRO A 104 4.97 19.16 -0.83
CA PRO A 104 3.76 18.83 -0.09
C PRO A 104 2.60 18.39 -1.00
N ARG A 105 1.64 17.73 -0.35
CA ARG A 105 0.49 16.99 -0.88
C ARG A 105 -0.22 17.68 -2.05
N GLY A 106 -0.24 17.02 -3.21
CA GLY A 106 -1.20 17.30 -4.29
C GLY A 106 -2.59 16.71 -4.00
N PRO A 107 -3.65 17.17 -4.69
CA PRO A 107 -5.02 16.74 -4.41
C PRO A 107 -5.18 15.23 -4.61
N ALA A 108 -5.96 14.60 -3.72
CA ALA A 108 -6.21 13.17 -3.78
C ALA A 108 -6.97 12.83 -5.06
N HIS A 109 -6.53 11.79 -5.79
CA HIS A 109 -7.34 11.23 -6.86
C HIS A 109 -8.68 10.71 -6.29
N PRO A 110 -9.80 10.92 -7.00
CA PRO A 110 -11.11 10.51 -6.52
C PRO A 110 -11.12 8.99 -6.29
N ARG A 111 -11.67 8.59 -5.14
CA ARG A 111 -11.99 7.18 -4.88
C ARG A 111 -12.93 6.74 -6.00
N SER A 112 -12.60 5.67 -6.73
CA SER A 112 -13.55 5.07 -7.65
C SER A 112 -14.85 4.84 -6.89
N ALA A 113 -15.94 5.44 -7.38
CA ALA A 113 -17.25 5.32 -6.79
C ALA A 113 -17.57 3.83 -6.59
N ARG A 114 -18.07 3.47 -5.40
CA ARG A 114 -18.85 2.24 -5.28
C ARG A 114 -19.96 2.38 -6.30
N LYS A 115 -20.01 1.51 -7.31
CA LYS A 115 -21.24 1.38 -8.11
C LYS A 115 -22.31 0.99 -7.11
N ALA A 116 -23.28 1.88 -6.88
CA ALA A 116 -24.50 1.50 -6.21
C ALA A 116 -25.19 0.50 -7.14
N SER A 117 -25.13 -0.78 -6.78
CA SER A 117 -25.95 -1.78 -7.46
C SER A 117 -27.39 -1.54 -7.04
N PRO A 118 -28.35 -1.40 -7.98
CA PRO A 118 -29.74 -1.37 -7.63
C PRO A 118 -30.17 -2.81 -7.27
N PHE A 119 -31.14 -2.92 -6.35
CA PHE A 119 -31.82 -4.14 -5.88
C PHE A 119 -31.14 -5.00 -4.80
N ASN A 120 -31.87 -5.67 -3.88
CA ASN A 120 -33.01 -5.42 -2.96
C ASN A 120 -33.33 -6.80 -2.34
N THR A 121 -33.77 -6.83 -1.07
CA THR A 121 -34.46 -7.92 -0.33
C THR A 121 -33.66 -9.17 0.02
#